data_AF-J0YIC4-F1
#
_entry.id   AF-J0YIC4-F1
#
_cell.length_a   1.000
_cell.length_b   1.000
_cell.length_c   1.000
_cell.angle_alpha   90.00
_cell.angle_beta   90.00
_cell.angle_gamma   90.00
#
_symmetry.space_group_name_H-M   'P 1'
#
loop_
_entity.id
_entity.type
_entity.pdbx_description
1 polymer ?
#
loop_
_entity_poly.entity_id
_entity_poly.type
_entity_poly.pdbx_seq_one_letter_code
_entity_poly.pdbx_strand_id
1 'polypeptide(L)'
;MNKIIIITTLLLCTGLITTGCEKTYSVEEFKKDKKLMEEVLLKCLMSGDLNSKNCKNAEKAELETRKKWGGFGSTNDDKQESEKKQDNK
;
A
#
# COMPACT_ATOMS: atom_id res chain seq x y z
N MET A 1 -2.83 19.57 -42.67
CA MET A 1 -3.22 19.43 -41.25
C MET A 1 -2.62 18.14 -40.67
N ASN A 2 -1.29 17.98 -40.71
CA ASN A 2 -0.59 16.80 -40.13
C ASN A 2 0.38 17.19 -39.01
N LYS A 3 0.73 18.48 -38.89
CA LYS A 3 1.72 18.97 -37.93
C LYS A 3 1.17 19.03 -36.49
N ILE A 4 -0.12 19.31 -36.33
CA ILE A 4 -0.78 19.41 -35.01
C ILE A 4 -0.84 18.04 -34.33
N ILE A 5 -1.18 16.98 -35.08
CA ILE A 5 -1.27 15.61 -34.56
C ILE A 5 0.09 15.16 -34.01
N ILE A 6 1.18 15.44 -34.73
CA ILE A 6 2.54 15.07 -34.32
C ILE A 6 2.97 15.80 -33.04
N ILE A 7 2.63 17.09 -32.90
CA ILE A 7 2.95 17.89 -31.69
C ILE A 7 2.16 17.38 -30.47
N THR A 8 0.88 17.03 -30.64
CA THR A 8 0.08 16.49 -29.54
C THR A 8 0.56 15.11 -29.07
N THR A 9 1.01 14.25 -29.99
CA THR A 9 1.55 12.93 -29.63
C THR A 9 2.93 13.03 -28.95
N LEU A 10 3.75 14.03 -29.30
CA LEU A 10 5.07 14.23 -28.68
C LEU A 10 4.96 14.72 -27.22
N LEU A 11 4.01 15.63 -26.95
CA LEU A 11 3.75 16.17 -25.61
C LEU A 11 3.17 15.12 -24.64
N LEU A 12 2.37 14.17 -25.14
CA LEU A 12 1.82 13.09 -24.32
C LEU A 12 2.88 12.06 -23.89
N CYS A 13 3.97 11.91 -24.66
CA CYS A 13 5.07 11.00 -24.31
C CYS A 13 6.05 11.59 -23.28
N THR A 14 6.05 12.91 -23.05
CA THR A 14 6.93 13.54 -22.05
C THR A 14 6.39 13.42 -20.61
N GLY A 15 5.10 13.08 -20.45
CA GLY A 15 4.45 12.93 -19.14
C GLY A 15 4.47 11.51 -18.56
N LEU A 16 4.99 10.52 -19.29
CA LEU A 16 4.87 9.10 -18.95
C LEU A 16 6.22 8.44 -18.71
N ILE A 17 7.14 9.19 -18.11
CA ILE A 17 8.36 8.66 -17.50
C ILE A 17 8.32 8.98 -16.00
N THR A 18 7.33 8.43 -15.30
CA THR A 18 7.44 8.22 -13.84
C THR A 18 8.15 6.88 -13.60
N THR A 19 9.28 6.65 -14.26
CA THR A 19 10.16 5.54 -13.89
C THR A 19 11.03 6.01 -12.73
N GLY A 20 10.79 5.46 -11.53
CA GLY A 20 11.88 5.23 -10.57
C GLY A 20 11.97 6.07 -9.29
N CYS A 21 10.99 6.91 -8.95
CA CYS A 21 10.91 7.45 -7.58
C CYS A 21 9.60 6.99 -6.94
N GLU A 22 9.56 5.71 -6.53
CA GLU A 22 8.48 5.26 -5.66
C GLU A 22 8.53 6.10 -4.40
N LYS A 23 7.44 6.83 -4.13
CA LYS A 23 7.29 7.60 -2.89
C LYS A 23 7.62 6.66 -1.73
N THR A 24 8.61 7.03 -0.92
CA THR A 24 8.88 6.31 0.32
C THR A 24 7.87 6.77 1.35
N TYR A 25 6.96 5.88 1.72
CA TYR A 25 5.99 6.12 2.78
C TYR A 25 6.63 5.83 4.14
N SER A 26 6.35 6.68 5.12
CA SER A 26 6.71 6.44 6.51
C SER A 26 5.79 5.41 7.16
N VAL A 27 6.24 4.82 8.26
CA VAL A 27 5.43 3.93 9.11
C VAL A 27 4.13 4.64 9.52
N GLU A 28 4.19 5.93 9.85
CA GLU A 28 3.03 6.67 10.37
C GLU A 28 2.02 7.06 9.30
N GLU A 29 2.43 7.15 8.05
CA GLU A 29 1.51 7.24 6.92
C GLU A 29 0.73 5.93 6.78
N PHE A 30 1.41 4.78 6.85
CA PHE A 30 0.74 3.47 6.76
C PHE A 30 -0.22 3.20 7.92
N LYS A 31 0.12 3.59 9.16
CA LYS A 31 -0.80 3.44 10.31
C LYS A 31 -2.09 4.24 10.20
N LYS A 32 -2.11 5.28 9.37
CA LYS A 32 -3.28 6.14 9.14
C LYS A 32 -4.13 5.64 7.97
N ASP A 33 -3.57 4.85 7.06
CA ASP A 33 -4.24 4.37 5.87
C ASP A 33 -4.05 2.85 5.67
N LYS A 34 -5.08 2.08 6.08
CA LYS A 34 -5.08 0.60 6.03
C LYS A 34 -4.94 0.12 4.61
N LYS A 35 -5.68 0.74 3.71
CA LYS A 35 -5.78 0.30 2.33
C LYS A 35 -4.44 0.50 1.62
N LEU A 36 -3.80 1.66 1.85
CA LEU A 36 -2.47 1.92 1.33
C LEU A 36 -1.43 0.90 1.85
N MET A 37 -1.48 0.59 3.14
CA MET A 37 -0.60 -0.42 3.73
C MET A 37 -0.82 -1.80 3.11
N GLU A 38 -2.07 -2.23 2.95
CA GLU A 38 -2.42 -3.51 2.33
C GLU A 38 -1.99 -3.58 0.86
N GLU A 39 -2.23 -2.53 0.08
CA GLU A 39 -1.79 -2.46 -1.33
C GLU A 39 -0.28 -2.57 -1.46
N VAL A 40 0.48 -1.91 -0.57
CA VAL A 40 1.94 -2.00 -0.56
C VAL A 40 2.39 -3.41 -0.15
N LEU A 41 1.81 -4.01 0.88
CA LEU A 41 2.13 -5.39 1.28
C LEU A 41 1.84 -6.40 0.17
N LEU A 42 0.69 -6.27 -0.53
CA LEU A 42 0.37 -7.07 -1.71
C LEU A 42 1.42 -6.88 -2.81
N LYS A 43 1.80 -5.63 -3.10
CA LYS A 43 2.80 -5.33 -4.11
C LYS A 43 4.15 -5.95 -3.76
N CYS A 44 4.57 -5.90 -2.50
CA CYS A 44 5.80 -6.53 -2.01
C CYS A 44 5.79 -8.05 -2.22
N LEU A 45 4.66 -8.70 -1.93
CA LEU A 45 4.50 -10.14 -2.15
C LEU A 45 4.51 -10.49 -3.64
N MET A 46 3.83 -9.70 -4.48
CA MET A 46 3.76 -9.93 -5.93
C MET A 46 5.08 -9.64 -6.65
N SER A 47 5.84 -8.64 -6.19
CA SER A 47 7.13 -8.29 -6.79
C SER A 47 8.27 -9.22 -6.35
N GLY A 48 8.13 -9.84 -5.17
CA GLY A 48 9.20 -10.60 -4.51
C GLY A 48 10.29 -9.73 -3.89
N ASP A 49 10.23 -8.40 -4.03
CA ASP A 49 11.16 -7.47 -3.37
C ASP A 49 10.63 -7.06 -2.00
N LEU A 50 10.88 -7.92 -1.01
CA LEU A 50 10.53 -7.65 0.38
C LEU A 50 11.50 -6.67 1.08
N ASN A 51 12.63 -6.35 0.43
CA ASN A 51 13.70 -5.56 1.05
C ASN A 51 13.57 -4.05 0.80
N SER A 52 12.65 -3.65 -0.08
CA SER A 52 12.36 -2.24 -0.31
C SER A 52 11.98 -1.54 0.99
N LYS A 53 12.33 -0.25 1.09
CA LYS A 53 12.03 0.56 2.28
C LYS A 53 10.53 0.64 2.57
N ASN A 54 9.71 0.66 1.51
CA ASN A 54 8.26 0.64 1.64
C ASN A 54 7.74 -0.68 2.21
N CYS A 55 8.29 -1.83 1.78
CA CYS A 55 7.90 -3.13 2.33
C CYS A 55 8.22 -3.24 3.82
N LYS A 56 9.43 -2.82 4.22
CA LYS A 56 9.84 -2.81 5.64
C LYS A 56 8.97 -1.88 6.48
N ASN A 57 8.63 -0.70 5.95
CA ASN A 57 7.79 0.25 6.65
C ASN A 57 6.33 -0.23 6.75
N ALA A 58 5.80 -0.85 5.71
CA ALA A 58 4.44 -1.40 5.70
C ALA A 58 4.33 -2.63 6.62
N GLU A 59 5.30 -3.53 6.62
CA GLU A 59 5.36 -4.68 7.54
C GLU A 59 5.43 -4.21 9.00
N LYS A 60 6.30 -3.23 9.29
CA LYS A 60 6.37 -2.65 10.64
C LYS A 60 5.06 -1.99 11.05
N ALA A 61 4.42 -1.25 10.15
CA ALA A 61 3.12 -0.63 10.42
C ALA A 61 2.02 -1.68 10.66
N GLU A 62 2.03 -2.78 9.92
CA GLU A 62 1.11 -3.91 10.09
C GLU A 62 1.27 -4.52 11.48
N LEU A 63 2.50 -4.84 11.90
CA LEU A 63 2.77 -5.43 13.22
C LEU A 63 2.30 -4.52 14.36
N GLU A 64 2.51 -3.20 14.21
CA GLU A 64 2.12 -2.22 15.21
C GLU A 64 0.61 -1.94 15.23
N THR A 65 -0.10 -2.20 14.13
CA THR A 65 -1.55 -1.93 14.00
C THR A 65 -2.43 -3.18 13.95
N ARG A 66 -1.86 -4.38 13.92
CA ARG A 66 -2.58 -5.66 13.82
C ARG A 66 -3.71 -5.81 14.83
N LYS A 67 -3.48 -5.43 16.09
CA LYS A 67 -4.52 -5.45 17.14
C LYS A 67 -5.67 -4.47 16.88
N LYS A 68 -5.38 -3.36 16.20
CA LYS A 68 -6.36 -2.31 15.90
C LYS A 68 -7.20 -2.68 14.68
N TRP A 69 -6.55 -3.21 13.64
CA TRP A 69 -7.11 -3.31 12.28
C TRP A 69 -7.36 -4.74 11.79
N GLY A 70 -6.91 -5.75 12.54
CA GLY A 70 -6.76 -7.11 12.01
C GLY A 70 -5.44 -7.23 11.23
N GLY A 71 -4.97 -8.47 11.05
CA GLY A 71 -3.76 -8.71 10.28
C GLY A 71 -3.97 -8.44 8.80
N PHE A 72 -2.88 -8.25 8.07
CA PHE A 72 -2.92 -8.21 6.61
C PHE A 72 -3.57 -9.50 6.07
N GLY A 73 -4.66 -9.36 5.31
CA GLY A 73 -5.43 -10.49 4.78
C GLY A 73 -6.46 -11.10 5.75
N SER A 74 -6.63 -10.58 6.97
CA SER A 74 -7.74 -10.98 7.85
C SER A 74 -9.08 -10.55 7.24
N THR A 75 -10.00 -11.51 7.09
CA THR A 75 -11.40 -11.22 6.73
C THR A 75 -12.11 -10.59 7.93
N ASN A 76 -13.18 -9.82 7.69
CA ASN A 76 -13.90 -9.07 8.72
C ASN A 76 -14.50 -9.94 9.86
N ASP A 77 -14.44 -11.27 9.74
CA ASP A 77 -14.92 -12.22 10.75
C ASP A 77 -14.04 -12.26 12.01
N ASP A 78 -12.73 -12.02 11.87
CA ASP A 78 -11.76 -12.09 13.00
C ASP A 78 -11.97 -10.97 14.04
N LYS A 79 -12.53 -9.83 13.62
CA LYS A 79 -12.77 -8.69 14.51
C LYS A 79 -13.86 -8.99 15.54
N GLN A 80 -14.90 -9.74 15.16
CA GLN A 80 -15.98 -10.13 16.08
C GLN A 80 -15.51 -11.12 17.16
N GLU A 81 -14.52 -11.97 16.87
CA GLU A 81 -14.03 -12.95 17.85
C GLU A 81 -13.16 -12.31 18.94
N SER A 82 -12.43 -11.24 18.62
CA SER A 82 -11.64 -10.49 19.61
C SER A 82 -12.51 -9.69 20.58
N GLU A 83 -13.64 -9.14 20.12
CA GLU A 83 -14.59 -8.38 20.95
C GLU A 83 -15.39 -9.34 21.87
N LYS A 84 -15.87 -10.49 21.37
CA LYS A 84 -16.60 -11.49 22.18
C LYS A 84 -15.76 -12.14 23.30
N LYS A 85 -14.43 -12.20 23.16
CA LYS A 85 -13.54 -12.77 24.20
C LYS A 85 -13.24 -11.80 25.34
N GLN A 86 -13.49 -10.50 25.18
CA GLN A 86 -13.31 -9.51 26.25
C GLN A 86 -14.55 -9.33 27.14
N ASP A 87 -15.76 -9.55 26.61
CA ASP A 87 -17.01 -9.37 27.35
C ASP A 87 -17.42 -10.56 28.24
N ASN A 88 -16.63 -11.64 28.27
CA ASN A 88 -16.95 -12.87 29.01
C ASN A 88 -16.01 -13.14 30.21
N LYS A 89 -15.46 -12.09 30.82
CA LYS A 89 -14.64 -12.18 32.04
C LYS A 89 -15.28 -11.47 33.23
#